data_AF-A0A5J6WK33-F1
#
_entry.id   AF-A0A5J6WK33-F1
#
_cell.length_a   1.000
_cell.length_b   1.000
_cell.length_c   1.000
_cell.angle_alpha   90.00
_cell.angle_beta   90.00
_cell.angle_gamma   90.00
#
_symmetry.space_group_name_H-M   'P 1'
#
loop_
_entity.id
_entity.type
_entity.pdbx_description
1 polymer ?
#
loop_
_entity_poly.entity_id
_entity_poly.type
_entity_poly.pdbx_seq_one_letter_code
_entity_poly.pdbx_strand_id
1 'polypeptide(L)' 'MTDKKLIRILKVFIVIGISLILLGHYLLSYTDFTQQHGVTGIMICAGCIALGFAFSLPTKMYLTFVLVKRESEQSK' A
#
# COMPACT_ATOMS: atom_id res chain seq x y z
N MET A 1 1.68 18.65 -13.76
CA MET A 1 0.84 17.49 -13.37
C MET A 1 -0.16 17.96 -12.33
N THR A 2 -1.46 18.00 -12.63
CA THR A 2 -2.48 18.49 -11.68
C THR A 2 -2.45 17.68 -10.38
N ASP A 3 -2.32 18.35 -9.24
CA ASP A 3 -2.20 17.74 -7.90
C ASP A 3 -3.36 16.76 -7.61
N LYS A 4 -4.55 17.06 -8.15
CA LYS A 4 -5.74 16.20 -8.07
C LYS A 4 -5.54 14.80 -8.69
N LYS A 5 -4.82 14.69 -9.81
CA LYS A 5 -4.55 13.39 -10.47
C LYS A 5 -3.59 12.56 -9.63
N LEU A 6 -2.58 13.21 -9.05
CA LEU A 6 -1.60 12.53 -8.22
C LEU A 6 -2.23 12.01 -6.93
N ILE A 7 -3.03 12.82 -6.24
CA ILE A 7 -3.81 12.40 -5.07
C ILE A 7 -4.71 11.20 -5.41
N ARG A 8 -5.33 11.18 -6.59
CA ARG A 8 -6.16 10.06 -7.04
C ARG A 8 -5.35 8.77 -7.24
N ILE A 9 -4.20 8.86 -7.91
CA ILE A 9 -3.27 7.73 -8.09
C ILE A 9 -2.80 7.20 -6.73
N LEU A 10 -2.44 8.11 -5.82
CA LEU A 10 -2.01 7.78 -4.46
C LEU A 10 -3.11 7.03 -3.68
N LYS A 11 -4.37 7.50 -3.80
CA LYS A 11 -5.52 6.88 -3.15
C LYS A 11 -5.80 5.48 -3.72
N VAL A 12 -5.65 5.30 -5.03
CA VAL A 12 -5.76 3.98 -5.69
C VAL A 12 -4.67 3.04 -5.17
N PHE A 13 -3.45 3.53 -5.00
CA PHE A 13 -2.34 2.76 -4.46
C PHE A 13 -2.51 2.34 -2.99
N ILE A 14 -3.14 3.16 -2.15
CA ILE A 14 -3.57 2.73 -0.80
C ILE A 14 -4.55 1.57 -0.89
N VAL A 15 -5.59 1.70 -1.72
CA VAL A 15 -6.62 0.67 -1.85
C VAL A 15 -5.97 -0.63 -2.32
N ILE A 16 -5.11 -0.56 -3.34
CA ILE A 16 -4.33 -1.71 -3.84
C ILE A 16 -3.45 -2.30 -2.73
N GLY A 17 -2.74 -1.49 -1.96
CA GLY A 17 -1.88 -1.95 -0.86
C GLY A 17 -2.67 -2.68 0.24
N ILE A 18 -3.83 -2.15 0.63
CA ILE A 18 -4.72 -2.77 1.61
C ILE A 18 -5.31 -4.08 1.05
N SER A 19 -5.72 -4.08 -0.22
CA SER A 19 -6.19 -5.30 -0.89
C SER A 19 -5.10 -6.37 -0.95
N LEU A 20 -3.84 -6.00 -1.20
CA LEU A 20 -2.70 -6.93 -1.17
C LEU A 20 -2.43 -7.51 0.22
N ILE A 21 -2.55 -6.69 1.27
CA ILE A 21 -2.38 -7.18 2.66
C ILE A 21 -3.49 -8.16 3.02
N LEU A 22 -4.75 -7.82 2.70
CA LEU A 22 -5.89 -8.71 2.89
C LEU A 22 -5.70 -10.01 2.13
N LEU A 23 -5.28 -9.95 0.86
CA LEU A 23 -5.05 -11.12 0.03
C LEU A 23 -3.90 -11.98 0.55
N GLY A 24 -2.79 -11.38 0.99
CA GLY A 24 -1.67 -12.09 1.61
C GLY A 24 -2.06 -12.77 2.92
N HIS A 25 -2.89 -12.11 3.74
CA HIS A 25 -3.41 -12.70 4.96
C HIS A 25 -4.44 -13.81 4.68
N TYR A 26 -5.28 -13.64 3.65
CA TYR A 26 -6.24 -14.65 3.22
C TYR A 26 -5.54 -15.88 2.65
N LEU A 27 -4.45 -15.69 1.90
CA LEU A 27 -3.59 -16.79 1.47
C LEU A 27 -3.03 -17.50 2.70
N LEU A 28 -2.41 -16.78 3.63
CA LEU A 28 -1.84 -17.38 4.84
C LEU A 28 -2.87 -18.14 5.70
N SER A 29 -4.13 -17.70 5.72
CA SER A 29 -5.18 -18.27 6.58
C SER A 29 -6.05 -19.33 5.92
N TYR A 30 -6.36 -19.18 4.63
CA TYR A 30 -7.28 -20.08 3.91
C TYR A 30 -6.55 -21.22 3.23
N THR A 31 -5.24 -21.08 3.09
CA THR A 31 -4.41 -22.12 2.56
C THR A 31 -3.45 -22.55 3.63
N ASP A 32 -3.59 -23.79 4.07
CA ASP A 32 -2.48 -24.59 4.56
C ASP A 32 -1.42 -24.80 3.44
N PHE A 33 -1.11 -23.78 2.62
CA PHE A 33 -0.05 -23.78 1.61
C PHE A 33 1.33 -23.95 2.26
N THR A 34 1.45 -23.68 3.57
CA THR A 34 2.59 -24.04 4.40
C THR A 34 2.80 -25.56 4.46
N GLN A 35 1.76 -26.38 4.34
CA GLN A 35 1.89 -27.84 4.33
C GLN A 35 2.22 -28.42 2.95
N GLN A 36 1.75 -27.80 1.86
CA GLN A 36 1.99 -28.30 0.48
C GLN A 36 3.21 -27.67 -0.21
N HIS A 37 3.55 -26.41 0.06
CA HIS A 37 4.65 -25.67 -0.60
C HIS A 37 5.71 -25.12 0.37
N GLY A 38 5.58 -25.39 1.67
CA GLY A 38 6.58 -25.05 2.69
C GLY A 38 6.99 -23.57 2.68
N VAL A 39 8.30 -23.32 2.64
CA VAL A 39 8.92 -21.99 2.78
C VAL A 39 8.54 -21.03 1.65
N THR A 40 8.28 -21.53 0.43
CA THR A 40 7.95 -20.69 -0.72
C THR A 40 6.60 -19.98 -0.52
N GLY A 41 5.61 -20.64 0.09
CA GLY A 41 4.32 -20.02 0.39
C GLY A 41 4.44 -18.88 1.41
N ILE A 42 5.28 -19.07 2.44
CA ILE A 42 5.58 -18.05 3.44
C ILE A 42 6.28 -16.85 2.80
N MET A 43 7.25 -17.09 1.91
CA MET A 43 7.98 -16.04 1.21
C MET A 43 7.07 -15.15 0.36
N ILE A 44 6.10 -15.75 -0.34
CA ILE A 44 5.14 -15.01 -1.17
C ILE A 44 4.19 -14.19 -0.29
N CYS A 45 3.69 -14.76 0.81
CA CYS A 45 2.81 -14.05 1.74
C CYS A 45 3.53 -12.88 2.42
N ALA A 46 4.74 -13.13 2.95
CA ALA A 46 5.59 -12.11 3.54
C ALA A 46 5.92 -11.01 2.53
N GLY A 47 6.21 -11.37 1.28
CA GLY A 47 6.45 -10.43 0.18
C GLY A 47 5.22 -9.55 -0.13
N CYS A 48 4.02 -10.13 -0.21
CA CYS A 48 2.78 -9.38 -0.44
C CYS A 48 2.49 -8.38 0.69
N ILE A 49 2.66 -8.81 1.94
CA ILE A 49 2.45 -7.96 3.11
C ILE A 49 3.50 -6.83 3.12
N ALA A 50 4.78 -7.17 2.95
CA ALA A 50 5.87 -6.19 2.90
C ALA A 50 5.67 -5.16 1.78
N LEU A 51 5.24 -5.58 0.59
CA LEU A 51 4.89 -4.68 -0.51
C LEU A 51 3.70 -3.77 -0.16
N GLY A 52 2.65 -4.30 0.48
CA GLY A 52 1.50 -3.50 0.92
C GLY A 52 1.87 -2.43 1.95
N PHE A 53 2.79 -2.75 2.87
CA PHE A 53 3.36 -1.78 3.82
C PHE A 53 4.25 -0.75 3.12
N ALA A 54 5.13 -1.19 2.22
CA ALA A 54 6.00 -0.31 1.43
C ALA A 54 5.20 0.67 0.58
N PHE A 55 4.01 0.29 0.10
CA PHE A 55 3.12 1.18 -0.66
C PHE A 55 2.36 2.20 0.21
N SER A 56 2.13 1.87 1.48
CA SER A 56 1.38 2.74 2.41
C SER A 56 2.21 3.90 2.96
N LEU A 57 3.54 3.73 3.08
CA LEU A 57 4.49 4.72 3.60
C LEU A 57 4.65 5.99 2.72
N PRO A 58 5.02 5.88 1.42
CA PRO A 58 5.21 7.06 0.56
C PRO A 58 3.89 7.81 0.34
N THR A 59 2.77 7.10 0.42
CA THR A 59 1.45 7.70 0.28
C THR A 59 1.12 8.68 1.43
N LYS A 60 1.41 8.31 2.68
CA LYS A 60 1.16 9.19 3.84
C LYS A 60 2.06 10.43 3.84
N MET A 61 3.34 10.26 3.48
CA MET A 61 4.29 11.36 3.39
C MET A 61 3.96 12.35 2.27
N TYR A 62 3.47 11.84 1.13
CA TYR A 62 3.09 12.69 -0.01
C TYR A 62 1.81 13.51 0.26
N LEU A 63 0.85 12.97 1.01
CA LEU A 63 -0.36 13.72 1.38
C LEU A 63 -0.01 14.91 2.28
N THR A 64 0.93 14.75 3.20
CA THR A 64 1.46 15.84 4.04
C THR A 64 2.14 16.92 3.20
N PHE A 65 2.98 16.53 2.24
CA PHE A 65 3.64 17.48 1.34
C PHE A 65 2.62 18.29 0.52
N VAL A 66 1.58 17.63 0.01
CA VAL A 66 0.48 18.30 -0.70
C VAL A 66 -0.29 19.24 0.21
N LEU A 67 -0.60 18.85 1.45
CA LEU A 67 -1.29 19.71 2.42
C LEU A 67 -0.47 20.97 2.74
N VAL A 68 0.82 20.83 3.04
CA VAL A 68 1.73 21.96 3.30
C VAL A 68 1.82 22.89 2.10
N LYS A 69 1.87 22.34 0.88
CA LYS A 69 1.91 23.15 -0.35
C LYS A 69 0.62 23.95 -0.56
N ARG A 70 -0.55 23.37 -0.23
CA ARG A 70 -1.86 24.06 -0.30
C ARG A 70 -1.96 25.21 0.72
N GLU A 71 -1.52 24.96 1.96
CA GLU A 71 -1.44 26.00 3.01
C GLU A 71 -0.54 27.16 2.56
N SER A 72 0.64 26.87 2.00
CA SER A 72 1.55 27.90 1.49
C SER A 72 1.00 28.72 0.32
N GLU A 73 0.11 28.15 -0.50
CA GLU A 73 -0.55 28.85 -1.60
C GLU A 73 -1.75 29.71 -1.13
N GLN A 74 -2.42 29.34 -0.03
CA GLN A 74 -3.49 30.15 0.57
C GLN A 74 -2.97 31.29 1.45
N SER A 75 -1.75 31.18 1.98
CA SER A 75 -1.12 32.20 2.83
C SER A 75 -0.41 33.31 2.05
N LYS A 76 -0.61 33.38 0.73
CA LYS A 76 -0.06 34.41 -0.16
C LYS A 76 -1.17 35.13 -0.91
#